data_AF-R1GGJ2-F1
#
_entry.id   AF-R1GGJ2-F1
#
_cell.length_a   1.000
_cell.length_b   1.000
_cell.length_c   1.000
_cell.angle_alpha   90.00
_cell.angle_beta   90.00
_cell.angle_gamma   90.00
#
_symmetry.space_group_name_H-M   'P 1'
#
loop_
_entity.id
_entity.type
_entity.pdbx_description
1 polymer ?
#
loop_
_entity_poly.entity_id
_entity_poly.type
_entity_poly.pdbx_seq_one_letter_code
_entity_poly.pdbx_strand_id
1 'polypeptide(L)' 'MIWLRVLEVWATTRLLSSPAFHRGVQNLYRRYSRLRHGTPMEEMGGTNIDRNQPSFLKHFMDELKDQFRNSSSRR' A
#
# COMPACT_ATOMS: atom_id res chain seq x y z
N MET A 1 18.42 -21.51 6.03
CA MET A 1 18.81 -20.18 5.49
C MET A 1 18.36 -19.95 4.04
N ILE A 2 18.51 -20.91 3.12
CA ILE A 2 18.06 -20.78 1.72
C ILE A 2 16.56 -20.55 1.56
N TRP A 3 15.73 -21.20 2.37
CA TRP A 3 14.27 -21.02 2.33
C TRP A 3 13.79 -19.59 2.61
N LEU A 4 14.49 -18.84 3.48
CA LEU A 4 14.15 -17.43 3.76
C LEU A 4 14.42 -16.55 2.54
N ARG A 5 15.51 -16.81 1.81
CA ARG A 5 15.85 -16.07 0.58
C ARG A 5 14.83 -16.31 -0.53
N VAL A 6 14.34 -17.54 -0.66
CA VAL A 6 13.29 -17.88 -1.63
C VAL A 6 11.99 -17.16 -1.29
N LEU A 7 11.59 -17.15 -0.01
CA LEU A 7 10.42 -16.41 0.45
C LEU A 7 10.57 -14.90 0.22
N GLU A 8 11.75 -14.35 0.48
CA GLU A 8 12.05 -12.94 0.25
C GLU A 8 11.95 -12.57 -1.24
N VAL A 9 12.55 -13.35 -2.13
CA VAL A 9 12.45 -13.13 -3.58
C VAL A 9 11.02 -13.26 -4.07
N TRP A 10 10.27 -14.25 -3.59
CA TRP A 10 8.86 -14.40 -3.94
C TRP A 10 8.00 -13.22 -3.46
N ALA A 11 8.21 -12.78 -2.21
CA ALA A 11 7.47 -11.66 -1.63
C ALA A 11 7.79 -10.35 -2.34
N THR A 12 9.08 -10.09 -2.63
CA THR A 12 9.52 -8.88 -3.33
C THR A 12 9.05 -8.85 -4.78
N THR A 13 9.14 -9.96 -5.51
CA THR A 13 8.61 -10.05 -6.89
C THR A 13 7.10 -9.85 -6.92
N ARG A 14 6.36 -10.47 -5.99
CA ARG A 14 4.91 -10.28 -5.87
C ARG A 14 4.56 -8.83 -5.53
N LEU A 15 5.30 -8.22 -4.61
CA LEU A 15 5.11 -6.82 -4.21
C LEU A 15 5.38 -5.86 -5.37
N LEU A 16 6.49 -6.06 -6.10
CA LEU A 16 6.86 -5.26 -7.28
C LEU A 16 5.94 -5.46 -8.48
N SER A 17 5.29 -6.62 -8.60
CA SER A 17 4.29 -6.87 -9.65
C SER A 17 2.93 -6.20 -9.38
N SER A 18 2.66 -5.77 -8.14
CA SER A 18 1.36 -5.23 -7.74
C SER A 18 1.21 -3.76 -8.14
N PRO A 19 0.17 -3.40 -8.93
CA PRO A 19 -0.10 -2.00 -9.29
C PRO A 19 -0.37 -1.10 -8.07
N ALA A 20 -0.87 -1.67 -6.97
CA ALA A 20 -1.11 -0.93 -5.72
C ALA A 20 0.20 -0.51 -5.05
N PHE A 21 1.24 -1.32 -5.14
CA PHE A 21 2.56 -0.99 -4.59
C PHE A 21 3.16 0.21 -5.33
N HIS A 22 3.09 0.22 -6.66
CA HIS A 22 3.55 1.36 -7.48
C HIS A 22 2.82 2.65 -7.13
N ARG A 23 1.48 2.60 -6.97
CA ARG A 23 0.68 3.76 -6.53
C ARG A 23 1.07 4.23 -5.12
N GLY A 24 1.35 3.30 -4.20
CA GLY A 24 1.79 3.60 -2.85
C GLY A 24 3.16 4.28 -2.80
N VAL A 25 4.14 3.76 -3.55
CA VAL A 25 5.49 4.34 -3.65
C VAL A 25 5.44 5.73 -4.29
N GLN A 26 4.61 5.94 -5.32
CA GLN A 26 4.40 7.27 -5.91
C GLN A 26 3.90 8.28 -4.88
N ASN A 27 2.94 7.91 -4.04
CA ASN A 27 2.44 8.79 -2.97
C ASN A 27 3.49 9.07 -1.90
N LEU A 28 4.28 8.06 -1.51
CA LEU A 28 5.35 8.24 -0.53
C LEU A 28 6.48 9.11 -1.08
N TYR A 29 6.84 8.92 -2.35
CA TYR A 29 7.81 9.75 -3.04
C TYR A 29 7.36 11.21 -3.11
N ARG A 30 6.09 11.47 -3.45
CA ARG A 30 5.50 12.81 -3.41
C ARG A 30 5.58 13.41 -2.00
N ARG A 31 5.26 12.64 -0.97
CA ARG A 31 5.31 13.08 0.43
C ARG A 31 6.73 13.39 0.89
N TYR A 32 7.71 12.54 0.56
CA TYR A 32 9.11 12.75 0.90
C TYR A 32 9.71 13.92 0.12
N SER A 33 9.41 14.02 -1.18
CA SER A 33 9.84 15.12 -2.03
C SER A 33 9.35 16.47 -1.50
N ARG A 34 8.07 16.56 -1.08
CA ARG A 34 7.50 17.74 -0.39
C ARG A 34 8.25 18.11 0.88
N LEU A 35 8.63 17.14 1.69
CA LEU A 35 9.37 17.37 2.95
C LEU A 35 10.82 17.80 2.70
N ARG A 36 11.46 17.28 1.65
CA ARG A 36 12.89 17.50 1.36
C ARG A 36 13.15 18.76 0.54
N HIS A 37 12.31 19.07 -0.45
CA HIS A 37 12.54 20.14 -1.42
C HIS A 37 11.62 21.35 -1.24
N GLY A 38 10.66 21.31 -0.32
CA GLY A 38 9.57 22.30 -0.28
C GLY A 38 8.59 22.09 -1.42
N THR A 39 7.39 22.68 -1.33
CA THR A 39 6.29 22.46 -2.28
C THR A 39 6.68 22.81 -3.72
N PRO A 40 6.78 21.83 -4.64
CA PRO A 40 6.96 22.14 -6.05
C PRO A 40 5.66 22.75 -6.59
N MET A 41 5.77 23.89 -7.28
CA MET A 41 4.65 24.67 -7.84
C MET A 41 3.83 23.94 -8.92
N GLU A 42 4.23 22.73 -9.32
CA GLU A 42 3.53 21.92 -10.34
C GLU A 42 2.34 21.12 -9.79
N GLU A 43 2.17 21.00 -8.47
CA GLU A 43 1.00 20.34 -7.86
C GLU A 43 -0.28 21.22 -7.81
N MET A 44 -0.31 22.37 -8.50
CA MET A 44 -1.54 23.12 -8.75
C MET A 44 -2.43 22.49 -9.87
N GLY A 45 -1.96 21.44 -10.55
CA GLY A 45 -2.54 20.93 -11.80
C GLY A 45 -2.95 19.46 -11.86
N GLY A 46 -3.33 18.82 -10.74
CA GLY A 46 -3.75 17.40 -10.80
C GLY A 46 -4.61 16.97 -9.61
N THR A 47 -5.93 16.96 -9.84
CA THR A 47 -6.99 16.37 -8.99
C THR A 47 -6.59 16.07 -7.55
N ASN A 48 -6.84 17.04 -6.67
CA ASN A 48 -7.15 16.75 -5.27
C ASN A 48 -8.22 15.65 -5.26
N ILE A 49 -7.82 14.41 -4.97
CA ILE A 49 -8.75 13.35 -4.58
C ILE A 49 -9.14 13.64 -3.13
N ASP A 50 -9.72 14.82 -2.91
CA ASP A 50 -10.66 15.03 -1.83
C ASP A 50 -12.01 14.57 -2.38
N ARG A 51 -12.12 13.26 -2.53
CA ARG A 51 -13.40 12.61 -2.75
C ARG A 51 -13.54 11.65 -1.59
N ASN A 52 -14.14 12.18 -0.53
CA ASN A 52 -15.18 11.52 0.25
C ASN A 52 -15.60 10.16 -0.35
N GLN A 53 -14.81 9.11 -0.13
CA GLN A 53 -15.13 7.74 -0.53
C GLN A 53 -14.99 6.87 0.72
N PRO A 54 -16.13 6.42 1.28
CA PRO A 54 -16.15 5.78 2.56
C PRO A 54 -15.79 4.29 2.46
N SER A 55 -15.06 3.82 3.47
CA SER A 55 -15.13 2.46 4.02
C SER A 55 -14.59 1.26 3.21
N PHE A 56 -14.18 1.37 1.95
CA PHE A 56 -13.62 0.19 1.24
C PHE A 56 -12.38 -0.42 1.92
N LEU A 57 -11.43 0.42 2.34
CA LEU A 57 -10.25 -0.04 3.08
C LEU A 57 -10.60 -0.59 4.46
N LYS A 58 -11.60 0.00 5.13
CA LYS A 58 -12.07 -0.46 6.43
C LYS A 58 -12.71 -1.84 6.33
N HIS A 59 -13.62 -2.03 5.37
CA HIS A 59 -14.26 -3.31 5.10
C HIS A 59 -13.25 -4.38 4.64
N PHE A 60 -12.30 -4.01 3.78
CA PHE A 60 -11.23 -4.92 3.38
C PHE A 60 -10.36 -5.38 4.56
N MET A 61 -10.01 -4.45 5.47
CA MET A 61 -9.26 -4.79 6.69
C MET A 61 -10.08 -5.61 7.68
N ASP A 62 -11.36 -5.31 7.85
CA ASP A 62 -12.26 -6.08 8.71
C ASP A 62 -12.40 -7.52 8.18
N GLU A 63 -12.53 -7.70 6.87
CA GLU A 63 -12.64 -9.02 6.26
C GLU A 63 -11.32 -9.82 6.32
N LEU A 64 -10.17 -9.18 6.12
CA LEU A 64 -8.86 -9.81 6.34
C LEU A 64 -8.68 -10.25 7.81
N LYS A 65 -9.10 -9.42 8.76
CA LYS A 65 -9.04 -9.73 10.19
C LYS A 65 -9.96 -10.90 10.54
N ASP A 66 -11.17 -10.94 9.98
CA ASP A 66 -12.11 -12.03 10.18
C ASP A 66 -11.61 -13.33 9.56
N GLN A 67 -10.99 -13.30 8.37
CA GLN A 67 -10.35 -14.48 7.78
C GLN A 67 -9.18 -14.97 8.64
N PHE A 68 -8.34 -14.07 9.16
CA PHE A 68 -7.23 -14.45 10.03
C PHE A 68 -7.72 -15.06 11.36
N ARG A 69 -8.71 -14.43 12.00
CA ARG A 69 -9.33 -14.92 13.24
C ARG A 69 -10.02 -16.28 13.03
N ASN A 70 -10.75 -16.45 11.94
CA ASN A 70 -11.43 -17.71 11.63
C ASN A 70 -10.42 -18.83 11.26
N SER A 71 -9.32 -18.48 10.58
CA SER A 71 -8.23 -19.43 10.30
C SER A 71 -7.51 -19.93 11.56
N SER A 72 -7.45 -19.10 12.61
CA SER A 72 -6.88 -19.47 13.91
C SER A 72 -7.81 -20.27 14.82
N SER A 73 -9.13 -20.19 14.62
CA SER A 73 -10.14 -20.86 15.45
C SER A 73 -10.50 -22.27 14.99
N ARG A 74 -9.95 -22.72 13.85
CA ARG A 74 -10.22 -24.05 13.26
C ARG A 74 -9.15 -25.10 13.59
N ARG A 75 -8.43 -24.92 14.70
CA ARG A 75 -7.49 -25.89 15.28
C ARG A 75 -8.01 -26.41 16.60
#